data_AF-A0A095UVP8-F1
#
_entry.id   AF-A0A095UVP8-F1
#
_cell.length_a   1.000
_cell.length_b   1.000
_cell.length_c   1.000
_cell.angle_alpha   90.00
_cell.angle_beta   90.00
_cell.angle_gamma   90.00
#
_symmetry.space_group_name_H-M   'P 1'
#
loop_
_entity.id
_entity.type
_entity.pdbx_description
1 polymer ?
#
loop_
_entity_poly.entity_id
_entity_poly.type
_entity_poly.pdbx_seq_one_letter_code
_entity_poly.pdbx_strand_id
1 'polypeptide(L)'
;MGEGMDSTAARKGSRKLSGKSVHTLIEGVARLVDGQKRFADEMGLPYTRIFNDGFEAFKNQDANKVILEWLHCSDQGQRNLEFLFSDLMAHQLALVEAISAIQADSPRKERPLVERLQSLLGERNKSTDQHRRHYMEVTAPALVAAYARAREEGSELLP
;
A
#
# COMPACT_ATOMS: atom_id res chain seq x y z
N MET A 1 30.65 -38.85 -25.06
CA MET A 1 29.57 -39.41 -24.21
C MET A 1 29.42 -38.45 -23.05
N GLY A 2 28.31 -37.71 -23.06
CA GLY A 2 28.12 -36.50 -22.26
C GLY A 2 27.76 -36.77 -20.80
N GLU A 3 28.06 -35.76 -19.99
CA GLU A 3 27.82 -35.60 -18.56
C GLU A 3 26.34 -35.77 -18.17
N GLY A 4 26.12 -36.26 -16.96
CA GLY A 4 24.84 -36.25 -16.27
C GLY A 4 25.08 -36.01 -14.79
N MET A 5 25.26 -34.74 -14.43
CA MET A 5 25.28 -34.23 -13.06
C MET A 5 24.07 -34.74 -12.28
N ASP A 6 24.33 -35.50 -11.23
CA ASP A 6 23.35 -35.91 -10.22
C ASP A 6 23.01 -34.70 -9.36
N SER A 7 22.06 -33.90 -9.84
CA SER A 7 21.55 -32.72 -9.16
C SER A 7 20.64 -33.17 -8.02
N THR A 8 21.25 -33.41 -6.85
CA THR A 8 20.54 -33.54 -5.57
C THR A 8 19.94 -32.19 -5.21
N ALA A 9 18.80 -31.89 -5.83
CA ALA A 9 17.97 -30.75 -5.53
C ALA A 9 17.52 -30.82 -4.07
N ALA A 10 18.04 -29.88 -3.27
CA ALA A 10 17.59 -29.61 -1.92
C ALA A 10 16.07 -29.38 -1.93
N ARG A 11 15.31 -30.39 -1.46
CA ARG A 11 13.90 -30.23 -1.09
C ARG A 11 13.79 -29.24 0.05
N LYS A 12 13.60 -27.96 -0.30
CA LYS A 12 13.28 -26.88 0.64
C LYS A 12 11.89 -27.17 1.22
N GLY A 13 11.85 -27.84 2.38
CA GLY A 13 10.62 -28.19 3.06
C GLY A 13 9.75 -26.96 3.31
N SER A 14 8.53 -26.95 2.74
CA SER A 14 7.52 -25.96 3.06
C SER A 14 7.09 -26.15 4.53
N ARG A 15 7.65 -25.34 5.44
CA ARG A 15 7.15 -25.29 6.82
C ARG A 15 5.68 -24.88 6.76
N LYS A 16 4.79 -25.77 7.22
CA LYS A 16 3.36 -25.50 7.38
C LYS A 16 3.22 -24.28 8.30
N LEU A 17 2.65 -23.19 7.79
CA LEU A 17 2.40 -22.00 8.61
C LEU A 17 1.41 -22.37 9.71
N SER A 18 1.72 -21.99 10.95
CA SER A 18 0.79 -22.15 12.07
C SER A 18 -0.48 -21.33 11.82
N GLY A 19 -1.66 -21.85 12.16
CA GLY A 19 -2.91 -21.09 12.05
C GLY A 19 -2.86 -19.75 12.80
N LYS A 20 -2.07 -19.67 13.88
CA LYS A 20 -1.81 -18.43 14.62
C LYS A 20 -1.04 -17.41 13.77
N SER A 21 -0.07 -17.84 12.98
CA SER A 21 0.72 -16.97 12.09
C SER A 21 -0.12 -16.41 10.95
N VAL A 22 -1.05 -17.20 10.41
CA VAL A 22 -1.99 -16.75 9.37
C VAL A 22 -2.94 -15.70 9.93
N HIS A 23 -3.52 -15.95 11.11
CA HIS A 23 -4.39 -14.99 11.77
C HIS A 23 -3.70 -13.64 12.05
N THR A 24 -2.49 -13.66 12.61
CA THR A 24 -1.73 -12.44 12.88
C THR A 24 -1.39 -11.66 11.60
N LEU A 25 -1.12 -12.35 10.48
CA LEU A 25 -0.90 -11.69 9.21
C LEU A 25 -2.17 -11.00 8.70
N ILE A 26 -3.32 -11.68 8.77
CA ILE A 26 -4.61 -11.14 8.37
C ILE A 26 -4.96 -9.91 9.20
N GLU A 27 -4.80 -9.99 10.52
CA GLU A 27 -4.97 -8.84 11.42
C GLU A 27 -4.05 -7.68 11.06
N GLY A 28 -2.80 -7.97 10.69
CA GLY A 28 -1.86 -6.95 10.23
C GLY A 28 -2.35 -6.26 8.96
N VAL A 29 -2.81 -7.01 7.96
CA VAL A 29 -3.32 -6.45 6.70
C VAL A 29 -4.62 -5.68 6.94
N ALA A 30 -5.53 -6.19 7.76
CA ALA A 30 -6.76 -5.51 8.13
C ALA A 30 -6.47 -4.15 8.79
N ARG A 31 -5.50 -4.09 9.70
CA ARG A 31 -5.06 -2.82 10.32
C ARG A 31 -4.47 -1.83 9.31
N LEU A 32 -3.82 -2.31 8.26
CA LEU A 32 -3.35 -1.42 7.17
C LEU A 32 -4.53 -0.83 6.40
N VAL A 33 -5.55 -1.64 6.10
CA VAL A 33 -6.79 -1.17 5.45
C VAL A 33 -7.49 -0.13 6.31
N ASP A 34 -7.69 -0.43 7.59
CA ASP A 34 -8.34 0.50 8.51
C ASP A 34 -7.53 1.79 8.69
N GLY A 35 -6.19 1.68 8.73
CA GLY A 35 -5.30 2.85 8.76
C GLY A 35 -5.48 3.75 7.54
N GLN A 36 -5.58 3.17 6.34
CA GLN A 36 -5.82 3.94 5.11
C GLN A 36 -7.22 4.55 5.06
N LYS A 37 -8.26 3.84 5.50
CA LYS A 37 -9.62 4.39 5.62
C LYS A 37 -9.65 5.59 6.56
N ARG A 38 -9.08 5.44 7.75
CA ARG A 38 -9.00 6.52 8.72
C ARG A 38 -8.22 7.71 8.17
N PHE A 39 -7.10 7.45 7.50
CA PHE A 39 -6.30 8.51 6.89
C PHE A 39 -7.08 9.25 5.79
N ALA A 40 -7.86 8.53 4.99
CA ALA A 40 -8.75 9.15 4.01
C ALA A 40 -9.78 10.08 4.66
N ASP A 41 -10.39 9.65 5.78
CA ASP A 41 -11.32 10.48 6.54
C ASP A 41 -10.66 11.76 7.07
N GLU A 42 -9.48 11.61 7.67
CA GLU A 42 -8.70 12.72 8.23
C GLU A 42 -8.32 13.74 7.14
N MET A 43 -8.10 13.29 5.91
CA MET A 43 -7.73 14.14 4.77
C MET A 43 -8.93 14.58 3.91
N GLY A 44 -10.16 14.20 4.28
CA GLY A 44 -11.37 14.49 3.51
C GLY A 44 -11.38 13.88 2.10
N LEU A 45 -10.67 12.78 1.91
CA LEU A 45 -10.55 12.11 0.62
C LEU A 45 -11.63 11.03 0.45
N PRO A 46 -12.31 10.96 -0.70
CA PRO A 46 -13.25 9.89 -0.95
C PRO A 46 -12.48 8.56 -1.06
N TYR A 47 -12.96 7.54 -0.36
CA TYR A 47 -12.32 6.23 -0.28
C TYR A 47 -12.11 5.57 -1.66
N THR A 48 -12.92 5.88 -2.67
CA THR A 48 -12.74 5.43 -4.06
C THR A 48 -11.45 5.94 -4.72
N ARG A 49 -10.79 6.95 -4.13
CA ARG A 49 -9.46 7.43 -4.55
C ARG A 49 -8.33 6.67 -3.89
N ILE A 50 -8.62 5.90 -2.84
CA ILE A 50 -7.63 5.21 -1.99
C ILE A 50 -7.78 3.69 -2.07
N PHE A 51 -8.90 3.22 -2.61
CA PHE A 51 -9.14 1.83 -2.96
C PHE A 51 -9.91 1.83 -4.28
N ASN A 52 -9.27 1.43 -5.38
CA ASN A 52 -9.88 1.50 -6.71
C ASN A 52 -10.94 0.39 -6.88
N ASP A 53 -10.57 -0.85 -6.56
CA ASP A 53 -11.39 -2.04 -6.84
C ASP A 53 -11.79 -2.81 -5.58
N GLY A 54 -11.09 -2.61 -4.45
CA GLY A 54 -11.37 -3.32 -3.19
C GLY A 54 -12.36 -2.63 -2.26
N PHE A 55 -12.70 -1.37 -2.51
CA PHE A 55 -13.34 -0.50 -1.54
C PHE A 55 -14.73 -0.96 -1.08
N GLU A 56 -15.58 -1.38 -2.02
CA GLU A 56 -16.98 -1.72 -1.73
C GLU A 56 -17.11 -2.83 -0.69
N ALA A 57 -16.18 -3.77 -0.68
CA ALA A 57 -16.15 -4.87 0.29
C ALA A 57 -15.91 -4.36 1.72
N PHE A 58 -15.11 -3.30 1.89
CA PHE A 58 -14.73 -2.74 3.20
C PHE A 58 -15.68 -1.66 3.74
N LYS A 59 -16.71 -1.26 2.98
CA LYS A 59 -17.71 -0.26 3.44
C LYS A 59 -18.55 -0.78 4.60
N ASN A 60 -19.09 -1.99 4.43
CA ASN A 60 -20.14 -2.54 5.29
C ASN A 60 -19.64 -3.72 6.13
N GLN A 61 -18.36 -4.06 6.03
CA GLN A 61 -17.79 -5.25 6.63
C GLN A 61 -16.44 -4.95 7.27
N ASP A 62 -16.15 -5.72 8.31
CA ASP A 62 -14.86 -5.73 8.99
C ASP A 62 -13.78 -6.27 8.03
N ALA A 63 -12.63 -5.58 7.97
CA ALA A 63 -11.57 -5.91 7.02
C ALA A 63 -10.98 -7.31 7.28
N ASN A 64 -10.93 -7.80 8.52
CA ASN A 64 -10.47 -9.17 8.79
C ASN A 64 -11.41 -10.19 8.16
N LYS A 65 -12.73 -9.99 8.29
CA LYS A 65 -13.73 -10.88 7.70
C LYS A 65 -13.61 -10.94 6.18
N VAL A 66 -13.51 -9.78 5.53
CA VAL A 66 -13.36 -9.69 4.07
C VAL A 66 -12.09 -10.40 3.59
N ILE A 67 -10.96 -10.18 4.26
CA ILE A 67 -9.67 -10.80 3.89
C ILE A 67 -9.72 -12.32 4.11
N LEU A 68 -10.31 -12.79 5.20
CA LEU A 68 -10.53 -14.21 5.46
C LEU A 68 -11.39 -14.85 4.35
N GLU A 69 -12.50 -14.21 3.98
CA GLU A 69 -13.38 -14.68 2.92
C GLU A 69 -12.63 -14.78 1.57
N TRP A 70 -11.84 -13.76 1.22
CA TRP A 70 -11.03 -13.79 0.00
C TRP A 70 -9.95 -14.87 0.01
N LEU A 71 -9.37 -15.20 1.17
CA LEU A 71 -8.43 -16.31 1.27
C LEU A 71 -9.08 -17.69 1.08
N HIS A 72 -10.39 -17.80 1.30
CA HIS A 72 -11.16 -19.04 1.13
C HIS A 72 -11.77 -19.21 -0.27
N CYS A 73 -11.88 -18.15 -1.07
CA CYS A 73 -12.37 -18.19 -2.46
C CYS A 73 -11.19 -18.24 -3.46
N SER A 74 -11.13 -19.27 -4.33
CA SER A 74 -9.90 -19.54 -5.09
C SER A 74 -9.50 -18.44 -6.08
N ASP A 75 -10.34 -18.10 -7.06
CA ASP A 75 -9.86 -17.29 -8.20
C ASP A 75 -10.24 -15.82 -8.07
N GLN A 76 -11.43 -15.53 -7.55
CA GLN A 76 -11.87 -14.15 -7.31
C GLN A 76 -11.20 -13.58 -6.06
N GLY A 77 -11.06 -14.39 -5.02
CA GLY A 77 -10.43 -13.97 -3.78
C GLY A 77 -8.95 -13.65 -3.96
N GLN A 78 -8.23 -14.44 -4.76
CA GLN A 78 -6.85 -14.14 -5.16
C GLN A 78 -6.74 -12.79 -5.89
N ARG A 79 -7.60 -12.53 -6.88
CA ARG A 79 -7.61 -11.24 -7.59
C ARG A 79 -7.93 -10.07 -6.67
N ASN A 80 -8.89 -10.23 -5.76
CA ASN A 80 -9.22 -9.19 -4.80
C ASN A 80 -8.05 -8.88 -3.86
N LEU A 81 -7.30 -9.90 -3.43
CA LEU A 81 -6.09 -9.72 -2.63
C LEU A 81 -4.98 -9.02 -3.43
N GLU A 82 -4.80 -9.39 -4.70
CA GLU A 82 -3.84 -8.70 -5.59
C GLU A 82 -4.17 -7.21 -5.75
N PHE A 83 -5.45 -6.88 -5.99
CA PHE A 83 -5.89 -5.49 -6.06
C PHE A 83 -5.71 -4.76 -4.73
N LEU A 84 -6.05 -5.39 -3.62
CA LEU A 84 -5.82 -4.83 -2.29
C LEU A 84 -4.33 -4.50 -2.07
N PHE A 85 -3.41 -5.43 -2.33
CA PHE A 85 -1.98 -5.17 -2.14
C PHE A 85 -1.45 -4.12 -3.13
N SER A 86 -1.98 -4.07 -4.35
CA SER A 86 -1.67 -3.02 -5.32
C SER A 86 -2.11 -1.64 -4.82
N ASP A 87 -3.34 -1.52 -4.31
CA ASP A 87 -3.87 -0.29 -3.69
C ASP A 87 -3.02 0.12 -2.47
N LEU A 88 -2.73 -0.82 -1.56
CA LEU A 88 -1.91 -0.56 -0.37
C LEU A 88 -0.52 0.00 -0.74
N MET A 89 0.12 -0.59 -1.74
CA MET A 89 1.44 -0.19 -2.22
C MET A 89 1.41 1.16 -2.95
N ALA A 90 0.42 1.37 -3.82
CA ALA A 90 0.27 2.61 -4.56
C ALA A 90 0.02 3.80 -3.62
N HIS A 91 -0.76 3.59 -2.55
CA HIS A 91 -0.97 4.59 -1.52
C HIS A 91 0.33 4.94 -0.77
N GLN A 92 1.16 3.94 -0.43
CA GLN A 92 2.47 4.18 0.19
C GLN A 92 3.38 5.03 -0.70
N LEU A 93 3.39 4.77 -2.01
CA LEU A 93 4.12 5.59 -2.99
C LEU A 93 3.56 7.02 -3.04
N ALA A 94 2.23 7.18 -3.12
CA ALA A 94 1.59 8.49 -3.15
C ALA A 94 1.89 9.33 -1.89
N LEU A 95 1.97 8.71 -0.72
CA LEU A 95 2.40 9.36 0.52
C LEU A 95 3.85 9.83 0.45
N VAL A 96 4.75 9.00 -0.07
CA VAL A 96 6.15 9.38 -0.25
C VAL A 96 6.26 10.59 -1.17
N GLU A 97 5.57 10.59 -2.31
CA GLU A 97 5.54 11.75 -3.23
C GLU A 97 4.97 12.99 -2.55
N ALA A 98 3.90 12.85 -1.77
CA ALA A 98 3.31 13.98 -1.07
C ALA A 98 4.30 14.63 -0.09
N ILE A 99 5.01 13.82 0.69
CA ILE A 99 6.08 14.28 1.59
C ILE A 99 7.20 14.96 0.79
N SER A 100 7.55 14.40 -0.37
CA SER A 100 8.59 14.94 -1.25
C SER A 100 8.27 16.35 -1.75
N ALA A 101 7.03 16.54 -2.21
CA ALA A 101 6.57 17.83 -2.70
C ALA A 101 6.64 18.89 -1.59
N ILE A 102 6.20 18.55 -0.38
CA ILE A 102 6.27 19.47 0.78
C ILE A 102 7.73 19.81 1.14
N GLN A 103 8.65 18.84 1.04
CA GLN A 103 10.07 19.07 1.27
C GLN A 103 10.69 19.96 0.18
N ALA A 104 10.28 19.82 -1.07
CA ALA A 104 10.76 20.68 -2.16
C ALA A 104 10.37 22.15 -1.94
N ASP A 105 9.21 22.39 -1.32
CA ASP A 105 8.75 23.72 -0.91
C ASP A 105 9.34 24.19 0.43
N SER A 106 10.20 23.39 1.07
CA SER A 106 10.88 23.75 2.31
C SER A 106 12.27 24.34 2.04
N PRO A 107 12.65 25.47 2.68
CA PRO A 107 13.96 26.08 2.50
C PRO A 107 15.13 25.23 3.02
N ARG A 108 14.87 24.16 3.78
CA ARG A 108 15.88 23.20 4.24
C ARG A 108 16.09 22.10 3.20
N LYS A 109 17.16 22.24 2.42
CA LYS A 109 17.62 21.23 1.45
C LYS A 109 18.26 20.03 2.17
N GLU A 110 17.43 19.13 2.69
CA GLU A 110 17.87 17.76 2.95
C GLU A 110 17.48 16.89 1.76
N ARG A 111 18.45 16.28 1.08
CA ARG A 111 18.15 15.27 0.06
C ARG A 111 17.82 13.93 0.71
N PRO A 112 16.80 13.23 0.20
CA PRO A 112 15.62 13.05 1.03
C PRO A 112 15.35 11.55 1.23
N LEU A 113 14.86 11.19 2.42
CA LEU A 113 14.32 9.86 2.75
C LEU A 113 13.49 9.26 1.59
N VAL A 114 12.79 10.14 0.87
CA VAL A 114 12.04 9.93 -0.37
C VAL A 114 12.81 9.17 -1.45
N GLU A 115 14.00 9.63 -1.88
CA GLU A 115 14.72 9.01 -3.00
C GLU A 115 15.13 7.57 -2.65
N ARG A 116 15.40 7.33 -1.36
CA ARG A 116 15.68 6.00 -0.80
C ARG A 116 14.42 5.13 -0.72
N LEU A 117 13.27 5.70 -0.40
CA LEU A 117 11.99 4.97 -0.37
C LEU A 117 11.47 4.67 -1.78
N GLN A 118 11.54 5.62 -2.70
CA GLN A 118 11.16 5.45 -4.10
C GLN A 118 12.02 4.39 -4.80
N SER A 119 13.34 4.37 -4.56
CA SER A 119 14.21 3.32 -5.12
C SER A 119 13.85 1.93 -4.58
N LEU A 120 13.60 1.79 -3.28
CA LEU A 120 13.19 0.52 -2.66
C LEU A 120 11.83 0.00 -3.14
N LEU A 121 10.89 0.90 -3.45
CA LEU A 121 9.53 0.56 -3.87
C LEU A 121 9.39 0.45 -5.40
N GLY A 122 10.15 1.24 -6.16
CA GLY A 122 10.10 1.34 -7.62
C GLY A 122 10.76 0.17 -8.36
N GLU A 123 11.81 -0.45 -7.80
CA GLU A 123 12.41 -1.66 -8.41
C GLU A 123 11.49 -2.89 -8.31
N ARG A 124 10.56 -2.89 -7.35
CA ARG A 124 9.75 -4.06 -7.01
C ARG A 124 8.44 -4.17 -7.80
N ASN A 125 8.02 -3.14 -8.52
CA ASN A 125 6.65 -3.01 -8.99
C ASN A 125 6.54 -2.71 -10.49
N LYS A 126 6.67 -3.76 -11.32
CA LYS A 126 6.40 -3.72 -12.77
C LYS A 126 5.03 -4.28 -13.17
N SER A 127 4.17 -4.70 -12.23
CA SER A 127 3.01 -5.56 -12.57
C SER A 127 1.62 -4.92 -12.59
N THR A 128 1.41 -3.65 -12.25
CA THR A 128 0.08 -3.00 -12.42
C THR A 128 0.21 -1.52 -12.76
N ASP A 129 0.64 -1.25 -14.00
CA ASP A 129 0.98 0.11 -14.44
C ASP A 129 -0.23 1.06 -14.51
N GLN A 130 -1.45 0.53 -14.66
CA GLN A 130 -2.68 1.32 -14.69
C GLN A 130 -3.13 1.81 -13.31
N HIS A 131 -3.18 0.92 -12.31
CA HIS A 131 -3.50 1.29 -10.93
C HIS A 131 -2.47 2.24 -10.37
N ARG A 132 -1.18 1.98 -10.60
CA ARG A 132 -0.10 2.88 -10.18
C ARG A 132 -0.26 4.28 -10.77
N ARG A 133 -0.56 4.40 -12.07
CA ARG A 133 -0.80 5.71 -12.71
C ARG A 133 -1.98 6.44 -12.09
N HIS A 134 -3.11 5.76 -11.86
CA HIS A 134 -4.28 6.39 -11.22
C HIS A 134 -3.92 7.03 -9.87
N TYR A 135 -3.19 6.31 -9.01
CA TYR A 135 -2.81 6.87 -7.71
C TYR A 135 -1.81 8.02 -7.81
N MET A 136 -0.83 7.92 -8.71
CA MET A 136 0.16 8.97 -8.89
C MET A 136 -0.44 10.24 -9.51
N GLU A 137 -1.44 10.10 -10.39
CA GLU A 137 -2.06 11.22 -11.10
C GLU A 137 -3.22 11.85 -10.33
N VAL A 138 -3.85 11.10 -9.42
CA VAL A 138 -5.09 11.51 -8.76
C VAL A 138 -4.94 11.59 -7.24
N THR A 139 -4.45 10.52 -6.63
CA THR A 139 -4.39 10.41 -5.17
C THR A 139 -3.22 11.22 -4.61
N ALA A 140 -2.03 11.13 -5.22
CA ALA A 140 -0.85 11.85 -4.76
C ALA A 140 -1.05 13.39 -4.79
N PRO A 141 -1.59 14.02 -5.85
CA PRO A 141 -1.86 15.45 -5.83
C PRO A 141 -2.87 15.87 -4.75
N ALA A 142 -3.89 15.03 -4.51
CA ALA A 142 -4.87 15.30 -3.45
C ALA A 142 -4.22 15.25 -2.05
N LEU A 143 -3.30 14.30 -1.84
CA LEU A 143 -2.52 14.22 -0.61
C LEU A 143 -1.59 15.41 -0.42
N VAL A 144 -0.86 15.82 -1.46
CA VAL A 144 -0.02 17.02 -1.44
C VAL A 144 -0.85 18.22 -0.97
N ALA A 145 -2.01 18.44 -1.58
CA ALA A 145 -2.89 19.56 -1.25
C ALA A 145 -3.40 19.48 0.20
N ALA A 146 -3.83 18.31 0.66
CA ALA A 146 -4.33 18.14 2.02
C ALA A 146 -3.23 18.38 3.07
N TYR A 147 -2.02 17.88 2.84
CA TYR A 147 -0.89 18.14 3.74
C TYR A 147 -0.41 19.59 3.71
N ALA A 148 -0.41 20.24 2.53
CA ALA A 148 -0.06 21.65 2.42
C ALA A 148 -1.01 22.51 3.25
N ARG A 149 -2.33 22.26 3.17
CA ARG A 149 -3.35 22.94 3.99
C ARG A 149 -3.13 22.70 5.48
N ALA A 150 -2.94 21.45 5.89
CA ALA A 150 -2.68 21.12 7.30
C ALA A 150 -1.44 21.83 7.86
N ARG A 151 -0.41 22.04 7.02
CA ARG A 151 0.79 22.83 7.39
C ARG A 151 0.47 24.32 7.58
N GLU A 152 -0.36 24.90 6.72
CA GLU A 152 -0.79 26.30 6.82
C GLU A 152 -1.62 26.53 8.09
N GLU A 153 -2.61 25.68 8.36
CA GLU A 153 -3.46 25.74 9.55
C GLU A 153 -2.67 25.54 10.85
N GLY A 154 -1.67 24.64 10.84
CA GLY A 154 -0.76 24.45 11.97
C GLY A 154 0.20 25.63 12.19
N SER A 155 0.48 26.43 11.17
CA SER A 155 1.35 27.61 11.25
C SER A 155 0.62 28.85 11.77
N GLU A 156 -0.71 28.88 11.74
CA GLU A 156 -1.54 29.94 12.35
C GLU A 156 -1.77 29.74 13.86
N LEU A 157 -1.41 28.56 14.40
CA LEU A 157 -1.60 28.18 15.81
C LEU A 157 -0.35 28.31 16.69
N LEU A 158 0.75 28.86 16.17
CA LEU A 158 1.97 29.15 16.94
C LEU A 158 2.25 30.66 16.98
N PRO A 159 2.23 31.30 18.17
CA PRO A 159 2.61 32.71 18.34
C PRO A 159 4.12 32.95 18.15
#